data_AF-A0A7Y7YJC6-F1
#
_entry.id   AF-A0A7Y7YJC6-F1
#
_cell.length_a   1.000
_cell.length_b   1.000
_cell.length_c   1.000
_cell.angle_alpha   90.00
_cell.angle_beta   90.00
_cell.angle_gamma   90.00
#
_symmetry.space_group_name_H-M   'P 1'
#
loop_
_entity.id
_entity.type
_entity.pdbx_description
1 polymer ?
#
loop_
_entity_poly.entity_id
_entity_poly.type
_entity_poly.pdbx_seq_one_letter_code
_entity_poly.pdbx_strand_id
1 'polypeptide(L)'
;LFFNVETGAELKRVDLPLPAGTRVASIGEDQPGSPLVILGLSNGQSMVFRHTYKVSYPDGKKTITPAIEYPYGETPIVLDDAGRPLEHVALNATDSTLVV
;
A
#
# COMPACT_ATOMS: atom_id res chain seq x y z
N LEU A 1 6.65 -7.34 1.89
CA LEU A 1 6.87 -8.64 2.54
C LEU A 1 6.20 -8.61 3.91
N PHE A 2 5.30 -9.54 4.18
CA PHE A 2 4.80 -9.81 5.52
C PHE A 2 5.60 -10.95 6.12
N PHE A 3 6.06 -10.78 7.35
CA PHE A 3 6.89 -11.75 8.07
C PHE A 3 6.48 -11.81 9.54
N ASN A 4 6.78 -12.94 10.17
CA ASN A 4 6.59 -13.14 11.60
C ASN A 4 7.71 -12.38 12.33
N VAL A 5 7.33 -11.48 13.24
CA VAL A 5 8.28 -10.64 13.98
C VAL A 5 9.14 -11.42 14.99
N GLU A 6 8.67 -12.55 15.50
CA GLU A 6 9.39 -13.38 16.46
C GLU A 6 10.40 -14.30 15.76
N THR A 7 9.99 -14.94 14.67
CA THR A 7 10.81 -15.95 13.98
C THR A 7 11.52 -15.43 12.73
N GLY A 8 11.13 -14.26 12.22
CA GLY A 8 11.58 -13.75 10.93
C GLY A 8 11.00 -14.52 9.73
N ALA A 9 10.15 -15.52 9.96
CA ALA A 9 9.62 -16.36 8.89
C ALA A 9 8.72 -15.56 7.96
N GLU A 10 8.90 -15.72 6.65
CA GLU A 10 8.02 -15.12 5.64
C GLU A 10 6.60 -15.68 5.78
N LEU A 11 5.63 -14.78 5.99
CA LEU A 11 4.21 -15.12 6.06
C LEU A 11 3.57 -15.01 4.68
N LYS A 12 3.88 -13.92 3.97
CA LYS A 12 3.32 -13.64 2.64
C LYS A 12 4.13 -12.58 1.92
N ARG A 13 4.39 -12.81 0.63
CA ARG A 13 4.90 -11.77 -0.27
C ARG A 13 3.79 -11.37 -1.23
N VAL A 14 3.66 -10.07 -1.42
CA VAL A 14 2.73 -9.47 -2.37
C VAL A 14 3.57 -8.59 -3.26
N ASP A 15 3.57 -8.92 -4.55
CA ASP A 15 4.13 -8.07 -5.58
C ASP A 15 3.08 -7.04 -5.94
N LEU A 16 3.45 -5.77 -5.81
CA LEU A 16 2.55 -4.67 -6.13
C LEU A 16 2.51 -4.49 -7.66
N PRO A 17 1.34 -4.19 -8.26
CA PRO A 17 1.17 -4.02 -9.70
C PRO A 17 1.74 -2.68 -10.19
N LEU A 18 3.05 -2.50 -10.02
CA LEU A 18 3.76 -1.30 -10.47
C LEU A 18 4.00 -1.35 -11.99
N PRO A 19 3.88 -0.22 -12.70
CA PRO A 19 4.18 -0.18 -14.12
C PRO A 19 5.64 -0.53 -14.41
N ALA A 20 5.89 -1.21 -15.53
CA ALA A 20 7.23 -1.64 -15.90
C ALA A 20 8.20 -0.45 -16.00
N GLY A 21 9.40 -0.62 -15.43
CA GLY A 21 10.46 0.41 -15.47
C GLY A 21 10.25 1.58 -14.50
N THR A 22 9.18 1.58 -13.71
CA THR A 22 8.98 2.57 -12.64
C THR A 22 9.73 2.20 -11.38
N ARG A 23 10.11 3.23 -10.60
CA ARG A 23 10.68 3.06 -9.27
C ARG A 23 9.83 3.83 -8.27
N VAL A 24 9.81 3.34 -7.04
CA VAL A 24 9.24 4.10 -5.92
C VAL A 24 10.16 5.29 -5.64
N ALA A 25 9.65 6.49 -5.87
CA ALA A 25 10.34 7.75 -5.59
C ALA A 25 10.10 8.20 -4.14
N SER A 26 8.90 7.97 -3.62
CA SER A 26 8.53 8.33 -2.25
C SER A 26 7.46 7.41 -1.68
N ILE A 27 7.37 7.38 -0.34
CA ILE A 27 6.37 6.63 0.42
C ILE A 27 5.72 7.61 1.38
N GLY A 28 4.40 7.66 1.36
CA GLY A 28 3.58 8.39 2.31
C GLY A 28 2.70 7.42 3.08
N GLU A 29 2.56 7.67 4.37
CA GLU A 29 1.56 7.02 5.21
C GLU A 29 0.60 8.12 5.66
N ASP A 30 -0.65 7.76 5.97
CA ASP A 30 -1.62 8.70 6.51
C ASP A 30 -1.29 9.00 7.99
N GLN A 31 -2.16 8.63 8.91
CA GLN A 31 -1.91 8.80 10.33
C GLN A 31 -1.17 7.60 10.93
N PRO A 32 -0.36 7.78 11.98
CA PRO A 32 0.20 6.65 12.74
C PRO A 32 -0.91 5.67 13.15
N GLY A 33 -0.78 4.41 12.72
CA GLY A 33 -1.78 3.36 12.94
C GLY A 33 -2.85 3.24 11.85
N SER A 34 -2.87 4.12 10.86
CA SER A 34 -3.65 3.92 9.64
C SER A 34 -3.00 2.83 8.78
N PRO A 35 -3.78 1.87 8.28
CA PRO A 35 -3.24 0.83 7.40
C PRO A 35 -2.96 1.33 5.98
N LEU A 36 -3.23 2.60 5.68
CA LEU A 36 -3.24 3.17 4.34
C LEU A 36 -1.87 3.77 3.98
N VAL A 37 -1.37 3.38 2.82
CA VAL A 37 -0.05 3.75 2.29
C VAL A 37 -0.21 4.26 0.87
N ILE A 38 0.49 5.32 0.53
CA ILE A 38 0.65 5.84 -0.83
C ILE A 38 2.11 5.69 -1.27
N LEU A 39 2.31 5.22 -2.50
CA LEU A 39 3.61 5.23 -3.17
C LEU A 39 3.60 6.32 -4.23
N GLY A 40 4.58 7.21 -4.21
CA GLY A 40 4.90 8.08 -5.33
C GLY A 40 5.88 7.37 -6.26
N LEU A 41 5.55 7.31 -7.56
CA LEU A 41 6.38 6.66 -8.57
C LEU A 41 7.21 7.67 -9.37
N SER A 42 8.27 7.17 -10.00
CA SER A 42 9.20 7.97 -10.80
C SER A 42 8.63 8.51 -12.12
N ASN A 43 7.38 8.19 -12.44
CA ASN A 43 6.71 8.51 -13.72
C ASN A 43 5.45 9.37 -13.53
N GLY A 44 5.34 10.11 -12.42
CA GLY A 44 4.18 10.98 -12.14
C GLY A 44 2.93 10.25 -11.67
N GLN A 45 3.01 8.93 -11.46
CA GLN A 45 1.90 8.13 -10.94
C GLN A 45 2.05 7.88 -9.45
N SER A 46 0.94 7.68 -8.77
CA SER A 46 0.88 7.21 -7.39
C SER A 46 0.04 5.95 -7.28
N MET A 47 0.29 5.15 -6.25
CA MET A 47 -0.53 3.98 -5.97
C MET A 47 -0.85 3.93 -4.49
N VAL A 48 -2.13 3.79 -4.19
CA VAL A 48 -2.64 3.74 -2.82
C VAL A 48 -3.10 2.32 -2.50
N PHE A 49 -2.59 1.76 -1.41
CA PHE A 49 -2.99 0.45 -0.92
C PHE A 49 -3.11 0.47 0.59
N ARG A 50 -3.86 -0.48 1.16
CA ARG A 50 -3.92 -0.69 2.60
C ARG A 50 -3.51 -2.10 2.97
N HIS A 51 -2.72 -2.26 4.03
CA HIS A 51 -2.47 -3.58 4.60
C HIS A 51 -3.60 -3.96 5.57
N THR A 52 -4.11 -5.19 5.48
CA THR A 52 -5.15 -5.68 6.41
C THR A 52 -4.73 -7.02 7.00
N TYR A 53 -5.20 -7.29 8.22
CA TYR A 53 -4.94 -8.53 8.94
C TYR A 53 -6.27 -9.22 9.21
N LYS A 54 -6.63 -10.19 8.35
CA LYS A 54 -7.90 -10.91 8.46
C LYS A 54 -7.78 -11.97 9.55
N VAL A 55 -8.61 -11.85 10.57
CA VAL A 55 -8.73 -12.86 11.63
C VAL A 55 -9.74 -13.90 11.20
N SER A 56 -9.34 -15.16 11.20
CA SER A 56 -10.18 -16.31 10.90
C SER A 56 -9.99 -17.40 11.96
N TYR A 57 -10.92 -18.36 12.02
CA TYR A 57 -10.87 -19.49 12.96
C TYR A 57 -10.98 -20.84 12.25
N PRO A 58 -10.09 -21.15 11.28
CA PRO A 58 -10.03 -22.48 10.71
C PRO A 58 -9.74 -23.50 11.83
N ASP A 59 -10.53 -24.57 11.89
CA ASP A 59 -10.42 -25.64 12.89
C ASP A 59 -10.43 -25.14 14.35
N GLY A 60 -11.12 -24.02 14.61
CA GLY A 60 -11.18 -23.40 15.94
C GLY A 60 -9.90 -22.68 16.38
N LYS A 61 -8.90 -22.55 15.50
CA LYS A 61 -7.61 -21.88 15.79
C LYS A 61 -7.59 -20.47 15.21
N LYS A 62 -7.34 -19.47 16.06
CA LYS A 62 -7.18 -18.08 15.63
C LYS A 62 -6.00 -17.97 14.65
N THR A 63 -6.32 -17.66 13.40
CA THR A 63 -5.37 -17.51 12.30
C THR A 63 -5.45 -16.09 11.78
N ILE A 64 -4.32 -15.37 11.80
CA ILE A 64 -4.21 -14.00 11.31
C ILE A 64 -3.54 -14.05 9.93
N THR A 65 -4.28 -13.69 8.89
CA THR A 65 -3.79 -13.71 7.51
C THR A 65 -3.55 -12.28 7.02
N PRO A 66 -2.30 -11.90 6.70
CA PRO A 66 -2.03 -10.60 6.10
C PRO A 66 -2.55 -10.52 4.66
N ALA A 67 -3.08 -9.37 4.29
CA ALA A 67 -3.57 -9.05 2.96
C ALA A 67 -3.25 -7.61 2.59
N ILE A 68 -3.24 -7.34 1.29
CA ILE A 68 -3.21 -5.99 0.72
C ILE A 68 -4.57 -5.78 0.06
N GLU A 69 -5.15 -4.62 0.25
CA GLU A 69 -6.38 -4.20 -0.41
C GLU A 69 -6.14 -2.85 -1.09
N TYR A 70 -6.83 -2.63 -2.20
CA TYR A 70 -6.68 -1.45 -3.02
C TYR A 70 -7.98 -0.63 -3.01
N PRO A 71 -8.18 0.23 -2.00
CA PRO A 71 -9.45 0.96 -1.85
C PRO A 71 -9.74 1.90 -3.03
N TYR A 72 -8.70 2.33 -3.75
CA TYR A 72 -8.80 3.19 -4.94
C TYR A 72 -8.52 2.44 -6.25
N GLY A 73 -8.47 1.10 -6.21
CA GLY A 73 -8.16 0.25 -7.36
C GLY A 73 -6.67 -0.11 -7.49
N GLU A 74 -6.40 -1.17 -8.24
CA GLU A 74 -5.05 -1.72 -8.45
C GLU A 74 -4.22 -0.91 -9.46
N THR A 75 -4.88 -0.04 -10.23
CA THR A 75 -4.23 0.80 -11.23
C THR A 75 -3.64 2.05 -10.58
N PRO A 76 -2.35 2.35 -10.79
CA PRO A 76 -1.76 3.61 -10.36
C PRO A 76 -2.50 4.83 -10.93
N ILE A 77 -2.70 5.83 -10.08
CA ILE A 77 -3.36 7.10 -10.39
C ILE A 77 -2.31 8.06 -10.93
N VAL A 78 -2.58 8.73 -12.04
CA VAL A 78 -1.70 9.80 -12.55
C VAL A 78 -1.94 11.06 -11.72
N LEU A 79 -0.89 11.58 -11.08
CA LEU A 79 -0.94 12.85 -10.35
C LEU A 79 -0.16 13.96 -11.08
N ASP A 80 0.87 13.59 -11.84
CA ASP A 80 1.63 14.51 -12.68
C ASP A 80 1.68 14.00 -14.13
N ASP A 81 0.91 14.65 -15.00
CA ASP A 81 0.86 14.35 -16.43
C ASP A 81 2.19 14.64 -17.15
N ALA A 82 3.07 15.46 -16.57
CA ALA A 82 4.42 15.69 -17.10
C ALA A 82 5.35 14.49 -16.83
N GLY A 83 4.90 13.48 -16.07
CA GLY A 83 5.64 12.25 -15.80
C GLY A 83 6.85 12.45 -14.89
N ARG A 84 6.89 13.52 -14.11
CA ARG A 84 8.00 13.79 -13.18
C ARG A 84 7.94 12.86 -11.96
N PRO A 85 9.07 12.52 -11.34
CA PRO A 85 9.07 11.74 -10.11
C PRO A 85 8.27 12.44 -9.01
N LEU A 86 7.39 11.68 -8.35
CA LEU A 86 6.69 12.17 -7.15
C LEU A 86 7.62 12.02 -5.94
N GLU A 87 8.40 13.05 -5.63
CA GLU A 87 9.38 13.05 -4.53
C GLU A 87 8.74 13.19 -3.14
N HIS A 88 7.56 13.79 -3.08
CA HIS A 88 6.78 13.95 -1.87
C HIS A 88 5.33 13.59 -2.15
N VAL A 89 4.83 12.61 -1.40
CA VAL A 89 3.42 12.25 -1.39
C VAL A 89 2.94 12.28 0.05
N ALA A 90 1.81 12.94 0.27
CA ALA A 90 1.07 12.84 1.52
C ALA A 90 -0.26 12.19 1.21
N LEU A 91 -0.83 11.55 2.21
CA LEU A 91 -2.14 10.94 2.08
C LEU A 91 -2.93 11.34 3.28
N ASN A 92 -4.07 11.97 3.08
CA ASN A 92 -5.08 12.06 4.11
C ASN A 92 -6.40 11.52 3.57
N ALA A 93 -6.82 10.38 4.11
CA ALA A 93 -8.09 9.79 3.79
C ALA A 93 -9.08 10.04 4.94
N THR A 94 -10.04 10.92 4.69
CA THR A 94 -11.29 10.96 5.48
C THR A 94 -12.38 10.22 4.70
N ASP A 95 -13.46 9.81 5.36
CA ASP A 95 -14.55 8.94 4.81
C ASP A 95 -15.08 9.34 3.42
N SER A 96 -14.83 10.56 2.95
CA SER A 96 -15.28 11.09 1.67
C SER A 96 -14.20 11.79 0.82
N THR A 97 -12.95 11.94 1.29
CA THR A 97 -11.93 12.73 0.55
C THR A 97 -10.54 12.12 0.63
N LEU A 98 -9.90 12.01 -0.53
CA LEU A 98 -8.49 11.70 -0.71
C LEU A 98 -7.77 13.02 -1.04
N VAL A 99 -6.87 13.48 -0.17
CA VAL A 99 -5.97 14.62 -0.46
C VAL A 99 -4.56 14.07 -0.65
N VAL A 100 -3.97 14.35 -1.83
CA VAL A 100 -2.61 13.96 -2.22
C VAL A 100 -1.84 15.16 -2.75
#